data_AF-A0A6M3J2E5-F1
#
_entry.id   AF-A0A6M3J2E5-F1
#
_cell.length_a   1.000
_cell.length_b   1.000
_cell.length_c   1.000
_cell.angle_alpha   90.00
_cell.angle_beta   90.00
_cell.angle_gamma   90.00
#
_symmetry.space_group_name_H-M   'P 1'
#
loop_
_entity.id
_entity.type
_entity.pdbx_description
1 polymer ?
#
loop_
_entity_poly.entity_id
_entity_poly.type
_entity_poly.pdbx_seq_one_letter_code
_entity_poly.pdbx_strand_id
1 'polypeptide(L)'
;MGDYAECILKDDKRFDISSFPDWVLKERDNLTEVQREFVVELFKPVKDKIICLLTGNHEEALHLHKQDNFTKNICKDLGVTYGGYSCFVPLIFDRESSSESHQFIIHAHHGAGAAQSEGGRLMRLMRLVNDIQADIYLMGHLHTITTYTPQRLTLRNGKIKSLPLVAAMTGSWLKTYQQGAPASYAERAGYKPSVIGCPCIIINPAEQTITVES
;
A
#
# COMPACT_ATOMS: atom_id res chain seq x y z
N MET A 1 0.68 2.65 0.19
CA MET A 1 1.65 1.54 0.23
C MET A 1 2.52 1.71 -1.01
N GLY A 2 3.62 2.46 -0.91
CA GLY A 2 4.34 2.93 -2.09
C GLY A 2 3.59 3.98 -2.90
N ASP A 3 4.27 4.54 -3.90
CA ASP A 3 3.80 5.59 -4.80
C ASP A 3 3.26 6.81 -4.04
N TYR A 4 4.04 7.30 -3.07
CA TYR A 4 3.74 8.48 -2.26
C TYR A 4 3.87 9.80 -3.04
N ALA A 5 4.64 9.77 -4.12
CA ALA A 5 4.89 10.88 -5.02
C ALA A 5 4.95 10.37 -6.45
N GLU A 6 4.87 11.27 -7.43
CA GLU A 6 4.97 10.87 -8.83
C GLU A 6 6.30 10.17 -9.08
N CYS A 7 7.42 10.75 -8.64
CA CYS A 7 8.78 10.19 -8.80
C CYS A 7 9.12 9.68 -10.22
N ILE A 8 8.33 10.05 -11.23
CA ILE A 8 8.54 9.72 -12.63
C ILE A 8 9.60 10.67 -13.17
N LEU A 9 10.66 10.09 -13.73
CA LEU A 9 11.79 10.84 -14.27
C LEU A 9 11.52 11.33 -15.70
N LYS A 10 12.19 12.42 -16.10
CA LYS A 10 12.00 13.06 -17.43
C LYS A 10 12.27 12.14 -18.63
N ASP A 11 13.02 11.07 -18.43
CA ASP A 11 13.36 10.04 -19.43
C ASP A 11 12.31 8.90 -19.51
N ASP A 12 11.33 8.85 -18.61
CA ASP A 12 10.21 7.91 -18.67
C ASP A 12 9.09 8.47 -19.56
N LYS A 13 8.54 7.63 -20.46
CA LYS A 13 7.43 7.98 -21.34
C LYS A 13 6.14 8.42 -20.63
N ARG A 14 6.01 8.10 -19.34
CA ARG A 14 4.87 8.49 -18.49
C ARG A 14 5.05 9.89 -17.92
N PHE A 15 6.26 10.47 -17.99
CA PHE A 15 6.54 11.80 -17.48
C PHE A 15 5.65 12.83 -18.18
N ASP A 16 4.91 13.57 -17.38
CA ASP A 16 4.03 14.62 -17.84
C ASP A 16 4.23 15.84 -16.94
N ILE A 17 4.98 16.83 -17.40
CA ILE A 17 5.23 18.03 -16.59
C ILE A 17 3.93 18.77 -16.22
N SER A 18 2.88 18.60 -17.04
CA SER A 18 1.58 19.23 -16.80
C SER A 18 0.76 18.56 -15.71
N SER A 19 1.13 17.35 -15.27
CA SER A 19 0.46 16.66 -14.15
C SER A 19 0.90 17.17 -12.78
N PHE A 20 2.03 17.87 -12.70
CA PHE A 20 2.52 18.40 -11.44
C PHE A 20 1.76 19.66 -11.01
N PRO A 21 1.45 19.80 -9.71
CA PRO A 21 0.84 21.01 -9.19
C PRO A 21 1.84 22.18 -9.18
N ASP A 22 1.33 23.41 -9.23
CA ASP A 22 2.14 24.64 -9.33
C ASP A 22 3.22 24.75 -8.26
N TRP A 23 2.98 24.26 -7.05
CA TRP A 23 3.96 24.30 -5.96
C TRP A 23 5.17 23.40 -6.23
N VAL A 24 5.00 22.27 -6.92
CA VAL A 24 6.10 21.41 -7.38
C VAL A 24 6.84 22.08 -8.54
N LEU A 25 6.09 22.68 -9.48
CA LEU A 25 6.65 23.34 -10.66
C LEU A 25 7.45 24.62 -10.37
N LYS A 26 7.38 25.17 -9.15
CA LYS A 26 8.25 26.27 -8.71
C LYS A 26 9.69 25.81 -8.49
N GLU A 27 9.88 24.56 -8.05
CA GLU A 27 11.18 23.94 -7.77
C GLU A 27 11.67 23.09 -8.96
N ARG A 28 11.70 23.69 -10.16
CA ARG A 28 11.82 23.01 -11.49
C ARG A 28 13.00 22.03 -11.63
N ASP A 29 14.08 22.28 -10.92
CA ASP A 29 15.31 21.48 -10.90
C ASP A 29 15.34 20.43 -9.78
N ASN A 30 14.42 20.51 -8.81
CA ASN A 30 14.39 19.66 -7.62
C ASN A 30 13.02 19.02 -7.34
N LEU A 31 12.33 18.61 -8.41
CA LEU A 31 10.96 18.08 -8.37
C LEU A 31 10.78 16.88 -7.43
N THR A 32 11.79 16.02 -7.29
CA THR A 32 11.72 14.87 -6.38
C THR A 32 11.77 15.32 -4.93
N GLU A 33 12.75 16.14 -4.55
CA GLU A 33 12.93 16.57 -3.15
C GLU A 33 11.72 17.34 -2.62
N VAL A 34 11.16 18.27 -3.42
CA VAL A 34 9.99 19.05 -3.00
C VAL A 34 8.78 18.14 -2.73
N GLN A 35 8.63 17.05 -3.48
CA GLN A 35 7.60 16.05 -3.20
C GLN A 35 7.90 15.26 -1.93
N ARG A 36 9.19 14.92 -1.65
CA ARG A 36 9.56 14.26 -0.40
C ARG A 36 9.17 15.11 0.80
N GLU A 37 9.57 16.38 0.80
CA GLU A 37 9.28 17.33 1.89
C GLU A 37 7.78 17.44 2.13
N PHE A 38 6.99 17.53 1.06
CA PHE A 38 5.54 17.52 1.16
C PHE A 38 4.99 16.24 1.81
N VAL A 39 5.46 15.06 1.40
CA VAL A 39 5.03 13.77 1.99
C VAL A 39 5.41 13.70 3.47
N VAL A 40 6.61 14.14 3.84
CA VAL A 40 7.06 14.18 5.24
C VAL A 40 6.13 15.08 6.07
N GLU A 41 5.87 16.31 5.64
CA GLU A 41 4.98 17.21 6.39
C GLU A 41 3.53 16.71 6.43
N LEU A 42 3.06 16.04 5.38
CA LEU A 42 1.73 15.43 5.35
C LEU A 42 1.59 14.29 6.38
N PHE A 43 2.61 13.46 6.55
CA PHE A 43 2.57 12.29 7.45
C PHE A 43 3.01 12.59 8.87
N LYS A 44 3.73 13.69 9.10
CA LYS A 44 4.22 14.11 10.42
C LYS A 44 3.15 14.11 11.53
N PRO A 45 1.90 14.56 11.32
CA PRO A 45 0.87 14.55 12.38
C PRO A 45 0.42 13.15 12.80
N VAL A 46 0.68 12.13 11.97
CA VAL A 46 0.23 10.75 12.19
C VAL A 46 1.39 9.76 12.28
N LYS A 47 2.64 10.24 12.34
CA LYS A 47 3.84 9.39 12.29
C LYS A 47 3.86 8.28 13.33
N ASP A 48 3.35 8.55 14.55
CA ASP A 48 3.33 7.59 15.65
C ASP A 48 2.28 6.47 15.46
N LYS A 49 1.41 6.61 14.45
CA LYS A 49 0.43 5.59 14.03
C LYS A 49 0.91 4.79 12.82
N ILE A 50 2.04 5.16 12.22
CA ILE A 50 2.60 4.49 11.04
C ILE A 50 3.47 3.32 11.52
N ILE A 51 3.04 2.10 11.18
CA ILE A 51 3.82 0.88 11.46
C ILE A 51 5.09 0.85 10.59
N CYS A 52 4.92 1.03 9.28
CA CYS A 52 6.00 1.11 8.30
C CYS A 52 5.51 1.76 7.01
N LEU A 53 6.45 2.21 6.17
CA LEU A 53 6.19 2.66 4.81
C LEU A 53 6.86 1.72 3.81
N LEU A 54 6.18 1.44 2.70
CA LEU A 54 6.65 0.55 1.64
C LEU A 54 7.04 1.36 0.40
N THR A 55 8.04 0.89 -0.34
CA THR A 55 8.46 1.45 -1.62
C THR A 55 7.50 1.05 -2.73
N GLY A 56 7.09 2.02 -3.54
CA GLY A 56 6.28 1.79 -4.73
C GLY A 56 7.12 1.60 -5.98
N ASN A 57 6.48 1.27 -7.10
CA ASN A 57 7.20 1.08 -8.35
C ASN A 57 7.75 2.40 -8.88
N HIS A 58 7.20 3.54 -8.48
CA HIS A 58 7.74 4.85 -8.85
C HIS A 58 9.02 5.16 -8.08
N GLU A 59 9.01 5.02 -6.75
CA GLU A 59 10.21 5.21 -5.93
C GLU A 59 11.30 4.18 -6.22
N GLU A 60 10.92 2.94 -6.54
CA GLU A 60 11.88 1.89 -6.91
C GLU A 60 12.56 2.23 -8.24
N ALA A 61 11.82 2.72 -9.24
CA ALA A 61 12.42 3.17 -10.49
C ALA A 61 13.43 4.31 -10.26
N LEU A 62 13.08 5.29 -9.44
CA LEU A 62 13.99 6.36 -9.04
C LEU A 62 15.25 5.80 -8.36
N HIS A 63 15.10 4.86 -7.42
CA HIS A 63 16.23 4.22 -6.73
C HIS A 63 17.16 3.50 -7.71
N LEU A 64 16.62 2.71 -8.63
CA LEU A 64 17.42 1.96 -9.60
C LEU A 64 18.14 2.87 -10.59
N HIS A 65 17.47 3.92 -11.08
CA HIS A 65 18.02 4.78 -12.13
C HIS A 65 18.91 5.91 -11.61
N LYS A 66 18.68 6.40 -10.39
CA LYS A 66 19.35 7.58 -9.84
C LYS A 66 20.00 7.35 -8.48
N GLN A 67 19.93 6.14 -7.94
CA GLN A 67 20.49 5.77 -6.63
C GLN A 67 19.90 6.57 -5.47
N ASP A 68 18.69 7.08 -5.64
CA ASP A 68 17.95 7.81 -4.61
C ASP A 68 16.84 6.94 -4.02
N ASN A 69 16.99 6.57 -2.75
CA ASN A 69 15.99 5.79 -2.04
C ASN A 69 14.99 6.70 -1.33
N PHE A 70 14.05 7.22 -2.13
CA PHE A 70 13.03 8.18 -1.71
C PHE A 70 12.25 7.74 -0.46
N THR A 71 11.70 6.52 -0.46
CA THR A 71 10.91 6.00 0.66
C THR A 71 11.75 5.87 1.93
N LYS A 72 12.99 5.36 1.82
CA LYS A 72 13.89 5.24 2.96
C LYS A 72 14.27 6.61 3.54
N ASN A 73 14.40 7.63 2.68
CA ASN A 73 14.64 9.00 3.12
C ASN A 73 13.42 9.56 3.88
N ILE A 74 12.19 9.37 3.38
CA ILE A 74 10.96 9.70 4.12
C ILE A 74 10.91 9.01 5.48
N CYS A 75 11.19 7.70 5.51
CA CYS A 75 11.21 6.93 6.75
C CYS A 75 12.21 7.50 7.77
N LYS A 76 13.41 7.88 7.31
CA LYS A 76 14.44 8.51 8.14
C LYS A 76 13.97 9.85 8.70
N ASP A 77 13.37 10.70 7.87
CA ASP A 77 12.92 12.04 8.25
C ASP A 77 11.76 11.98 9.27
N LEU A 78 10.84 11.02 9.10
CA LEU A 78 9.73 10.79 10.02
C LEU A 78 10.12 10.01 11.29
N GLY A 79 11.22 9.27 11.26
CA GLY A 79 11.60 8.32 12.31
C GLY A 79 10.71 7.08 12.35
N VAL A 80 10.23 6.61 11.18
CA VAL A 80 9.36 5.42 11.05
C VAL A 80 10.07 4.28 10.34
N THR A 81 9.55 3.05 10.49
CA THR A 81 10.15 1.85 9.91
C THR A 81 10.08 1.86 8.38
N TYR A 82 11.19 1.53 7.72
CA TYR A 82 11.26 1.27 6.29
C TYR A 82 10.96 -0.20 6.00
N GLY A 83 9.85 -0.48 5.31
CA GLY A 83 9.37 -1.82 5.00
C GLY A 83 9.88 -2.40 3.67
N GLY A 84 10.66 -1.64 2.89
CA GLY A 84 11.06 -2.07 1.54
C GLY A 84 9.87 -2.19 0.59
N TYR A 85 9.98 -3.00 -0.47
CA TYR A 85 8.89 -3.20 -1.44
C TYR A 85 7.81 -4.18 -0.92
N SER A 86 8.21 -5.08 -0.03
CA SER A 86 7.32 -5.99 0.69
C SER A 86 7.90 -6.36 2.06
N CYS A 87 7.02 -6.62 3.03
CA CYS A 87 7.40 -7.01 4.38
C CYS A 87 6.35 -7.86 5.08
N PHE A 88 6.79 -8.56 6.11
CA PHE A 88 5.91 -9.13 7.14
C PHE A 88 5.88 -8.21 8.35
N VAL A 89 4.69 -8.00 8.91
CA VAL A 89 4.47 -7.27 10.16
C VAL A 89 3.77 -8.20 11.14
N PRO A 90 4.49 -8.77 12.11
CA PRO A 90 3.86 -9.47 13.22
C PRO A 90 3.26 -8.45 14.20
N LEU A 91 1.95 -8.53 14.42
CA LEU A 91 1.27 -7.82 15.50
C LEU A 91 1.01 -8.80 16.64
N ILE A 92 1.54 -8.49 17.82
CA ILE A 92 1.41 -9.32 19.03
C ILE A 92 0.57 -8.55 20.04
N PHE A 93 -0.48 -9.19 20.53
CA PHE A 93 -1.40 -8.65 21.51
C PHE A 93 -1.29 -9.48 22.79
N ASP A 94 -0.65 -8.90 23.80
CA ASP A 94 -0.52 -9.49 25.13
C ASP A 94 -1.65 -8.98 26.04
N ARG A 95 -2.30 -9.90 26.74
CA ARG A 95 -3.29 -9.53 27.76
C ARG A 95 -2.56 -9.14 29.05
N GLU A 96 -2.74 -7.90 29.50
CA GLU A 96 -2.08 -7.37 30.71
C GLU A 96 -2.26 -8.27 31.96
N SER A 97 -3.43 -8.89 32.11
CA SER A 97 -3.78 -9.69 33.29
C SER A 97 -3.55 -11.20 33.15
N SER A 98 -2.90 -11.69 32.09
CA SER A 98 -2.61 -13.12 31.92
C SER A 98 -1.38 -13.37 31.05
N SER A 99 -0.96 -14.63 30.92
CA SER A 99 0.07 -15.02 29.94
C SER A 99 -0.51 -15.28 28.54
N GLU A 100 -1.73 -14.82 28.27
CA GLU A 100 -2.40 -15.00 26.98
C GLU A 100 -1.82 -13.99 25.97
N SER A 101 -1.35 -14.49 24.84
CA SER A 101 -0.79 -13.70 23.76
C SER A 101 -1.33 -14.21 22.43
N HIS A 102 -1.78 -13.29 21.57
CA HIS A 102 -2.28 -13.58 20.24
C HIS A 102 -1.48 -12.83 19.19
N GLN A 103 -1.00 -13.57 18.19
CA GLN A 103 -0.24 -13.01 17.07
C GLN A 103 -1.08 -13.02 15.80
N PHE A 104 -1.01 -11.93 15.04
CA PHE A 104 -1.50 -11.80 13.68
C PHE A 104 -0.37 -11.35 12.77
N ILE A 105 -0.18 -12.03 11.66
CA ILE A 105 0.85 -11.71 10.68
C ILE A 105 0.22 -10.99 9.51
N ILE A 106 0.67 -9.76 9.25
CA ILE A 106 0.34 -9.03 8.03
C ILE A 106 1.47 -9.27 7.02
N HIS A 107 1.12 -9.64 5.79
CA HIS A 107 2.01 -9.52 4.65
C HIS A 107 1.58 -8.32 3.81
N ALA A 108 2.45 -7.32 3.72
CA ALA A 108 2.23 -6.13 2.91
C ALA A 108 3.17 -6.15 1.71
N HIS A 109 2.63 -5.91 0.51
CA HIS A 109 3.39 -5.90 -0.72
C HIS A 109 2.90 -4.76 -1.61
N HIS A 110 3.78 -3.90 -2.13
CA HIS A 110 3.34 -2.76 -2.95
C HIS A 110 2.46 -3.20 -4.13
N GLY A 111 2.89 -4.21 -4.89
CA GLY A 111 2.12 -4.75 -6.00
C GLY A 111 2.96 -4.80 -7.28
N ALA A 112 2.32 -5.10 -8.39
CA ALA A 112 2.93 -5.14 -9.73
C ALA A 112 1.84 -5.30 -10.81
N GLY A 113 2.19 -5.12 -12.07
CA GLY A 113 1.30 -5.45 -13.20
C GLY A 113 0.15 -4.47 -13.42
N ALA A 114 -0.68 -4.73 -14.44
CA ALA A 114 -1.65 -3.75 -14.96
C ALA A 114 -3.08 -4.30 -15.06
N ALA A 115 -3.50 -5.14 -14.12
CA ALA A 115 -4.79 -5.81 -14.17
C ALA A 115 -5.97 -4.80 -14.11
N GLN A 116 -6.77 -4.75 -15.19
CA GLN A 116 -7.93 -3.86 -15.31
C GLN A 116 -9.25 -4.53 -14.94
N SER A 117 -9.38 -5.84 -15.17
CA SER A 117 -10.60 -6.58 -14.83
C SER A 117 -10.65 -6.93 -13.35
N GLU A 118 -11.87 -6.98 -12.79
CA GLU A 118 -12.10 -7.36 -11.40
C GLU A 118 -11.61 -8.78 -11.11
N GLY A 119 -11.88 -9.72 -12.03
CA GLY A 119 -11.34 -11.08 -11.94
C GLY A 119 -9.81 -11.13 -11.95
N GLY A 120 -9.15 -10.34 -12.80
CA GLY A 120 -7.69 -10.28 -12.85
C GLY A 120 -7.07 -9.73 -11.56
N ARG A 121 -7.74 -8.74 -10.95
CA ARG A 121 -7.36 -8.18 -9.64
C ARG A 121 -7.54 -9.21 -8.53
N LEU A 122 -8.73 -9.82 -8.43
CA LEU A 122 -9.02 -10.86 -7.44
C LEU A 122 -8.03 -12.03 -7.53
N MET A 123 -7.72 -12.50 -8.74
CA MET A 123 -6.76 -13.59 -8.97
C MET A 123 -5.36 -13.26 -8.46
N ARG A 124 -4.93 -11.98 -8.51
CA ARG A 124 -3.65 -11.56 -7.91
C ARG A 124 -3.67 -11.65 -6.39
N LEU A 125 -4.74 -11.21 -5.75
CA LEU A 125 -4.88 -11.37 -4.29
C LEU A 125 -4.92 -12.85 -3.89
N MET A 126 -5.66 -13.68 -4.62
CA MET A 126 -5.75 -15.11 -4.34
C MET A 126 -4.38 -15.81 -4.45
N ARG A 127 -3.56 -15.45 -5.45
CA ARG A 127 -2.17 -15.94 -5.56
C ARG A 127 -1.34 -15.56 -4.33
N LEU A 128 -1.42 -14.30 -3.90
CA LEU A 128 -0.73 -13.83 -2.70
C LEU A 128 -1.13 -14.66 -1.46
N VAL A 129 -2.43 -14.92 -1.30
CA VAL A 129 -2.96 -15.73 -0.20
C VAL A 129 -2.48 -17.19 -0.28
N ASN A 130 -2.39 -17.76 -1.48
CA ASN A 130 -1.96 -19.14 -1.68
C ASN A 130 -0.45 -19.33 -1.44
N ASP A 131 0.36 -18.37 -1.85
CA ASP A 131 1.82 -18.52 -1.88
C ASP A 131 2.48 -18.09 -0.57
N ILE A 132 1.83 -17.22 0.22
CA ILE A 132 2.38 -16.64 1.44
C ILE A 132 1.57 -17.07 2.67
N GLN A 133 2.25 -17.38 3.76
CA GLN A 133 1.61 -17.70 5.04
C GLN A 133 1.52 -16.45 5.93
N ALA A 134 0.33 -15.83 5.93
CA ALA A 134 -0.04 -14.73 6.80
C ALA A 134 -1.53 -14.81 7.18
N ASP A 135 -1.98 -13.93 8.08
CA ASP A 135 -3.40 -13.81 8.46
C ASP A 135 -4.09 -12.68 7.67
N ILE A 136 -3.34 -11.62 7.38
CA ILE A 136 -3.78 -10.42 6.66
C ILE A 136 -2.85 -10.18 5.47
N TYR A 137 -3.40 -9.88 4.31
CA TYR A 137 -2.65 -9.66 3.07
C TYR A 137 -3.04 -8.31 2.48
N LEU A 138 -2.08 -7.40 2.33
CA LEU A 138 -2.29 -6.07 1.80
C LEU A 138 -1.52 -5.89 0.49
N MET A 139 -2.19 -5.36 -0.54
CA MET A 139 -1.57 -5.07 -1.84
C MET A 139 -1.96 -3.68 -2.36
N GLY A 140 -0.99 -2.86 -2.76
CA GLY A 140 -1.25 -1.56 -3.40
C GLY A 140 -1.27 -1.63 -4.94
N HIS A 141 -0.72 -0.59 -5.58
CA HIS A 141 -0.40 -0.47 -7.01
C HIS A 141 -1.59 -0.41 -8.00
N LEU A 142 -2.64 -1.21 -7.83
CA LEU A 142 -3.72 -1.32 -8.84
C LEU A 142 -4.86 -0.31 -8.69
N HIS A 143 -4.70 0.67 -7.80
CA HIS A 143 -5.61 1.81 -7.59
C HIS A 143 -7.08 1.42 -7.45
N THR A 144 -7.33 0.38 -6.67
CA THR A 144 -8.66 -0.21 -6.50
C THR A 144 -8.77 -0.86 -5.12
N ILE A 145 -9.97 -0.85 -4.57
CA ILE A 145 -10.29 -1.61 -3.37
C ILE A 145 -10.95 -2.91 -3.85
N THR A 146 -10.35 -4.03 -3.48
CA THR A 146 -10.85 -5.37 -3.78
C THR A 146 -10.54 -6.21 -2.56
N THR A 147 -11.53 -6.90 -2.02
CA THR A 147 -11.38 -7.72 -0.82
C THR A 147 -11.61 -9.19 -1.16
N TYR A 148 -10.91 -10.06 -0.44
CA TYR A 148 -11.05 -11.51 -0.53
C TYR A 148 -10.86 -12.10 0.87
N THR A 149 -11.92 -12.70 1.42
CA THR A 149 -11.95 -13.17 2.81
C THR A 149 -12.25 -14.66 2.89
N PRO A 150 -11.34 -15.54 2.42
CA PRO A 150 -11.55 -16.97 2.49
C PRO A 150 -11.44 -17.47 3.92
N GLN A 151 -11.95 -18.68 4.15
CA GLN A 151 -11.62 -19.43 5.35
C GLN A 151 -10.58 -20.49 5.04
N ARG A 152 -9.56 -20.61 5.92
CA ARG A 152 -8.50 -21.60 5.82
C ARG A 152 -8.68 -22.63 6.94
N LEU A 153 -8.77 -23.89 6.57
CA LEU A 153 -8.73 -24.97 7.54
C LEU A 153 -7.31 -25.14 8.08
N THR A 154 -7.21 -25.31 9.39
CA THR A 154 -5.98 -25.63 10.10
C THR A 154 -6.24 -26.75 11.10
N LEU A 155 -5.17 -27.45 11.48
CA LEU A 155 -5.19 -28.41 12.57
C LEU A 155 -4.38 -27.83 13.73
N ARG A 156 -5.06 -27.46 14.82
CA ARG A 156 -4.40 -27.01 16.06
C ARG A 156 -4.79 -27.94 17.20
N ASN A 157 -3.80 -28.52 17.87
CA ASN A 157 -3.99 -29.44 19.00
C ASN A 157 -4.96 -30.60 18.67
N GLY A 158 -4.82 -31.18 17.47
CA GLY A 158 -5.67 -32.28 17.00
C GLY A 158 -7.11 -31.90 16.65
N LYS A 159 -7.47 -30.61 16.71
CA LYS A 159 -8.80 -30.11 16.33
C LYS A 159 -8.73 -29.33 15.04
N ILE A 160 -9.61 -29.69 14.09
CA ILE A 160 -9.81 -28.92 12.86
C ILE A 160 -10.47 -27.59 13.26
N LYS A 161 -9.87 -26.50 12.82
CA LYS A 161 -10.39 -25.14 12.98
C LYS A 161 -10.46 -24.46 11.63
N SER A 162 -11.46 -23.63 11.45
CA SER A 162 -11.55 -22.72 10.31
C SER A 162 -11.07 -21.33 10.77
N LEU A 163 -10.07 -20.78 10.10
CA LEU A 163 -9.54 -19.45 10.40
C LEU A 163 -9.93 -18.48 9.28
N PRO A 164 -10.56 -17.34 9.61
CA PRO A 164 -10.80 -16.29 8.63
C PRO A 164 -9.47 -15.65 8.23
N LEU A 165 -9.29 -15.42 6.94
CA LEU A 165 -8.19 -14.62 6.40
C LEU A 165 -8.78 -13.37 5.76
N VAL A 166 -7.99 -12.29 5.72
CA VAL A 166 -8.39 -11.07 5.01
C VAL A 166 -7.29 -10.70 4.03
N ALA A 167 -7.65 -10.63 2.74
CA ALA A 167 -6.80 -10.06 1.71
C ALA A 167 -7.47 -8.84 1.10
N ALA A 168 -6.73 -7.75 0.94
CA ALA A 168 -7.27 -6.51 0.40
C ALA A 168 -6.27 -5.82 -0.52
N MET A 169 -6.77 -5.34 -1.67
CA MET A 169 -6.14 -4.24 -2.38
C MET A 169 -6.45 -2.93 -1.68
N THR A 170 -5.43 -2.12 -1.42
CA THR A 170 -5.52 -1.01 -0.47
C THR A 170 -6.03 0.31 -1.06
N GLY A 171 -6.59 0.28 -2.27
CA GLY A 171 -7.09 1.48 -2.94
C GLY A 171 -5.99 2.46 -3.36
N SER A 172 -6.39 3.73 -3.52
CA SER A 172 -5.49 4.86 -3.82
C SER A 172 -6.17 6.17 -3.46
N TRP A 173 -5.38 7.25 -3.41
CA TRP A 173 -5.88 8.63 -3.32
C TRP A 173 -5.73 9.39 -4.65
N LEU A 174 -5.48 8.66 -5.75
CA LEU A 174 -5.38 9.22 -7.08
C LEU A 174 -6.71 9.09 -7.82
N LYS A 175 -7.22 10.21 -8.34
CA LYS A 175 -8.42 10.22 -9.19
C LYS A 175 -8.04 9.91 -10.64
N THR A 176 -8.69 8.92 -11.26
CA THR A 176 -8.52 8.65 -12.70
C THR A 176 -8.94 9.84 -13.55
N TYR A 177 -10.11 10.41 -13.24
CA TYR A 177 -10.74 11.51 -13.98
C TYR A 177 -10.92 12.73 -13.07
N GLN A 178 -10.53 13.91 -13.54
CA GLN A 178 -10.65 15.15 -12.77
C GLN A 178 -10.97 16.34 -13.68
N GLN A 179 -12.08 17.02 -13.40
CA GLN A 179 -12.46 18.24 -14.11
C GLN A 179 -11.48 19.37 -13.78
N GLY A 180 -11.08 20.13 -14.80
CA GLY A 180 -10.19 21.29 -14.64
C GLY A 180 -8.71 20.95 -14.50
N ALA A 181 -8.33 19.67 -14.65
CA ALA A 181 -6.95 19.23 -14.75
C ALA A 181 -6.66 18.68 -16.16
N PRO A 182 -5.40 18.70 -16.63
CA PRO A 182 -5.01 17.97 -17.83
C PRO A 182 -5.35 16.47 -17.72
N ALA A 183 -5.71 15.86 -18.85
CA ALA A 183 -6.06 14.44 -18.88
C ALA A 183 -4.87 13.59 -18.40
N SER A 184 -5.07 12.85 -17.31
CA SER A 184 -4.05 11.99 -16.71
C SER A 184 -3.65 10.82 -17.64
N TYR A 185 -2.54 10.14 -17.34
CA TYR A 185 -2.19 8.90 -18.05
C TYR A 185 -3.34 7.87 -18.02
N ALA A 186 -3.97 7.70 -16.86
CA ALA A 186 -5.05 6.75 -16.66
C ALA A 186 -6.33 7.14 -17.43
N GLU A 187 -6.64 8.44 -17.51
CA GLU A 187 -7.72 8.98 -18.32
C GLU A 187 -7.47 8.74 -19.82
N ARG A 188 -6.27 9.08 -20.31
CA ARG A 188 -5.86 8.85 -21.70
C ARG A 188 -5.90 7.36 -22.07
N ALA A 189 -5.61 6.47 -21.12
CA ALA A 189 -5.66 5.02 -21.29
C ALA A 189 -7.07 4.42 -21.16
N GLY A 190 -8.09 5.22 -20.82
CA GLY A 190 -9.47 4.75 -20.69
C GLY A 190 -9.71 3.82 -19.49
N TYR A 191 -8.93 3.97 -18.41
CA TYR A 191 -9.11 3.16 -17.20
C TYR A 191 -10.40 3.51 -16.47
N LYS A 192 -10.93 2.55 -15.70
CA LYS A 192 -12.15 2.80 -14.90
C LYS A 192 -11.94 3.97 -13.92
N PRO A 193 -13.01 4.72 -13.58
CA PRO A 193 -12.98 5.65 -12.47
C PRO A 193 -12.49 4.96 -11.18
N SER A 194 -11.56 5.61 -10.49
CA SER A 194 -10.95 5.12 -9.25
C SER A 194 -11.87 5.37 -8.05
N VAL A 195 -11.96 4.39 -7.16
CA VAL A 195 -12.51 4.58 -5.81
C VAL A 195 -11.41 5.13 -4.91
N ILE A 196 -11.66 6.29 -4.29
CA ILE A 196 -10.70 6.95 -3.40
C ILE A 196 -10.85 6.39 -1.99
N GLY A 197 -9.72 6.05 -1.37
CA GLY A 197 -9.66 5.60 0.01
C GLY A 197 -8.86 4.31 0.16
N CYS A 198 -9.02 3.69 1.32
CA CYS A 198 -8.37 2.44 1.69
C CYS A 198 -9.30 1.60 2.57
N PRO A 199 -9.17 0.26 2.57
CA PRO A 199 -9.90 -0.60 3.47
C PRO A 199 -9.45 -0.41 4.93
N CYS A 200 -10.37 -0.63 5.86
CA CYS A 200 -10.10 -0.70 7.30
C CYS A 200 -10.10 -2.18 7.72
N ILE A 201 -8.99 -2.65 8.28
CA ILE A 201 -8.90 -4.01 8.85
C ILE A 201 -9.14 -3.92 10.35
N ILE A 202 -10.15 -4.66 10.83
CA ILE A 202 -10.48 -4.72 12.25
C ILE A 202 -10.01 -6.07 12.79
N ILE A 203 -9.21 -6.02 13.84
CA ILE A 203 -8.69 -7.20 14.54
C ILE A 203 -9.32 -7.22 15.93
N ASN A 204 -9.94 -8.34 16.29
CA ASN A 204 -10.32 -8.63 17.68
C ASN A 204 -9.40 -9.74 18.22
N PRO A 205 -8.36 -9.40 18.99
CA PRO A 205 -7.40 -10.39 19.50
C PRO A 205 -8.03 -11.40 20.46
N ALA A 206 -9.03 -11.00 21.25
CA ALA A 206 -9.65 -11.88 22.24
C ALA A 206 -10.48 -12.99 21.58
N GLU A 207 -11.19 -12.66 20.50
CA GLU A 207 -11.97 -13.63 19.71
C GLU A 207 -11.15 -14.29 18.59
N GLN A 208 -9.92 -13.81 18.36
CA GLN A 208 -9.07 -14.20 17.23
C GLN A 208 -9.77 -14.03 15.88
N THR A 209 -10.53 -12.93 15.71
CA THR A 209 -11.26 -12.62 14.48
C THR A 209 -10.66 -11.44 13.74
N ILE A 210 -10.83 -11.46 12.42
CA ILE A 210 -10.34 -10.42 11.51
C ILE A 210 -11.47 -10.11 10.52
N THR A 211 -11.80 -8.84 10.36
CA THR A 211 -12.80 -8.38 9.38
C THR A 211 -12.24 -7.21 8.57
N VAL A 212 -12.90 -6.91 7.46
CA VAL A 212 -12.57 -5.77 6.59
C VAL A 212 -13.81 -4.96 6.28
N GLU A 213 -13.67 -3.64 6.39
CA GLU A 213 -14.63 -2.65 5.95
C GLU A 213 -14.02 -1.88 4.76
N SER A 214 -14.79 -1.68 3.69
CA SER A 214 -14.36 -1.07 2.43
C SER A 214 -15.33 -0.02 1.95
#